data_AF-A0A9P5MBL9-F1
#
_entry.id   AF-A0A9P5MBL9-F1
#
_cell.length_a   1.000
_cell.length_b   1.000
_cell.length_c   1.000
_cell.angle_alpha   90.00
_cell.angle_beta   90.00
_cell.angle_gamma   90.00
#
_symmetry.space_group_name_H-M   'P 1'
#
loop_
_entity.id
_entity.type
_entity.pdbx_description
1 polymer ?
#
loop_
_entity_poly.entity_id
_entity_poly.type
_entity_poly.pdbx_seq_one_letter_code
_entity_poly.pdbx_strand_id
1 'polypeptide(L)'
;MPVYSNSTTSSGYPTPSSAGVAQRVLTTRYCTKREASDYRAAFMWYSPTQSSIAAVPDESFSVCDFHFPRTIQTWYHAVQSEDLSVFTSYISHITSVAACPGKEGTTPKPNLRWYTLKANRERPGTPEAIDGFVICESCYTSIACATPYYAHFEDFALTRSQGPQETWSCDMGGMPSIEFIFEQSARYGPDTVPWSHILDAIRAAFAVKPCSGVNGTAEPRQWWAVRPEFARDGVQDFLVCDEHYHNSIIATGRAAEFVPVRTPFPPNTTQICDFTAHSILFAWLIVTNTGMDSQLWRDAVMATFRAPKCEAAGIRDGTWYRLRGPNGQPVENTDFCVTCYHSYIRPWGPAFEAAFVQLPPFPPGTARLCDLCVGNARSSTYLKKLLKAGIATGPSGQGDVGIFAEHVSVHASIPLCTTTKAVVQSEGRKCYGTEEILICEECFYDIVRPSSYPHPIPQRLSKVDERCILWGSDTRALWDDASLSAIKHPLGSLSPSPSNPNPPDPLSKLTMKAREIQGNFAKADQHGLEMARNNLMLANQFANATSALMWNRHW
;
A
#
# COMPACT_ATOMS: atom_id res chain seq x y z
N MET A 1 -7.51 -56.70 -33.36
CA MET A 1 -8.04 -56.36 -34.70
C MET A 1 -9.55 -56.47 -34.62
N PRO A 2 -10.34 -55.48 -35.06
CA PRO A 2 -10.15 -54.77 -36.32
C PRO A 2 -9.46 -53.41 -36.18
N VAL A 3 -8.79 -53.08 -37.27
CA VAL A 3 -8.13 -51.82 -37.59
C VAL A 3 -9.18 -50.91 -38.20
N TYR A 4 -9.28 -49.65 -37.74
CA TYR A 4 -9.89 -48.59 -38.53
C TYR A 4 -8.95 -47.39 -38.61
N SER A 5 -8.83 -46.94 -39.85
CA SER A 5 -7.85 -46.07 -40.47
C SER A 5 -7.99 -44.61 -40.07
N ASN A 6 -6.83 -43.95 -39.91
CA ASN A 6 -6.67 -42.50 -39.89
C ASN A 6 -7.10 -41.89 -41.23
N SER A 7 -8.04 -40.95 -41.20
CA SER A 7 -8.23 -39.93 -42.23
C SER A 7 -7.90 -38.57 -41.62
N THR A 8 -6.70 -38.08 -41.92
CA THR A 8 -6.26 -36.71 -41.69
C THR A 8 -6.96 -35.78 -42.68
N THR A 9 -7.93 -35.00 -42.20
CA THR A 9 -8.36 -33.75 -42.83
C THR A 9 -7.70 -32.58 -42.12
N SER A 10 -6.86 -31.84 -42.84
CA SER A 10 -6.22 -30.62 -42.37
C SER A 10 -7.28 -29.52 -42.23
N SER A 11 -7.80 -29.33 -41.01
CA SER A 11 -8.51 -28.09 -40.67
C SER A 11 -7.48 -26.98 -40.52
N GLY A 12 -7.44 -26.06 -41.48
CA GLY A 12 -6.73 -24.80 -41.35
C GLY A 12 -7.25 -24.07 -40.11
N TYR A 13 -6.36 -23.80 -39.16
CA TYR A 13 -6.66 -22.86 -38.08
C TYR A 13 -6.88 -21.48 -38.71
N PRO A 14 -7.99 -20.77 -38.44
CA PRO A 14 -8.10 -19.39 -38.85
C PRO A 14 -7.01 -18.61 -38.12
N THR A 15 -6.18 -17.92 -38.89
CA THR A 15 -5.27 -16.90 -38.36
C THR A 15 -6.09 -15.92 -37.53
N PRO A 16 -5.70 -15.63 -36.27
CA PRO A 16 -6.42 -14.64 -35.47
C PRO A 16 -6.40 -13.31 -36.22
N SER A 17 -7.57 -12.70 -36.38
CA SER A 17 -7.68 -11.37 -36.97
C SER A 17 -6.74 -10.42 -36.22
N SER A 18 -6.17 -9.46 -36.95
CA SER A 18 -5.33 -8.39 -36.36
C SER A 18 -6.03 -7.67 -35.19
N ALA A 19 -7.37 -7.64 -35.19
CA ALA A 19 -8.21 -7.18 -34.09
C ALA A 19 -8.08 -8.07 -32.83
N GLY A 20 -8.08 -9.39 -32.94
CA GLY A 20 -7.94 -10.31 -31.80
C GLY A 20 -6.55 -10.30 -31.14
N VAL A 21 -5.50 -10.00 -31.91
CA VAL A 21 -4.13 -9.82 -31.39
C VAL A 21 -3.99 -8.44 -30.72
N ALA A 22 -4.54 -7.37 -31.30
CA ALA A 22 -4.60 -6.05 -30.67
C ALA A 22 -5.42 -6.07 -29.37
N GLN A 23 -6.53 -6.83 -29.34
CA GLN A 23 -7.39 -7.01 -28.18
C GLN A 23 -6.66 -7.69 -27.00
N ARG A 24 -5.85 -8.73 -27.25
CA ARG A 24 -4.99 -9.35 -26.22
C ARG A 24 -3.83 -8.45 -25.79
N VAL A 25 -3.19 -7.74 -26.71
CA VAL A 25 -2.04 -6.87 -26.39
C VAL A 25 -2.47 -5.63 -25.59
N LEU A 26 -3.65 -5.05 -25.87
CA LEU A 26 -4.18 -3.89 -25.13
C LEU A 26 -4.71 -4.27 -23.75
N THR A 27 -5.46 -5.37 -23.61
CA THR A 27 -5.89 -5.85 -22.27
C THR A 27 -4.71 -6.29 -21.41
N THR A 28 -3.68 -6.94 -21.98
CA THR A 28 -2.52 -7.38 -21.20
C THR A 28 -1.58 -6.22 -20.82
N ARG A 29 -1.50 -5.14 -21.61
CA ARG A 29 -0.70 -3.94 -21.27
C ARG A 29 -1.40 -2.96 -20.33
N TYR A 30 -2.74 -2.89 -20.34
CA TYR A 30 -3.48 -2.01 -19.43
C TYR A 30 -3.85 -2.69 -18.10
N CYS A 31 -4.00 -4.02 -18.03
CA CYS A 31 -4.61 -4.70 -16.87
C CYS A 31 -3.68 -5.49 -15.92
N THR A 32 -2.35 -5.45 -16.03
CA THR A 32 -1.46 -6.06 -15.02
C THR A 32 -1.40 -5.30 -13.68
N LYS A 33 -2.34 -4.36 -13.44
CA LYS A 33 -2.38 -3.50 -12.25
C LYS A 33 -3.75 -3.41 -11.59
N ARG A 34 -4.70 -4.31 -11.91
CA ARG A 34 -6.01 -4.41 -11.24
C ARG A 34 -5.86 -4.50 -9.72
N GLU A 35 -4.76 -5.11 -9.27
CA GLU A 35 -4.43 -5.32 -7.86
C GLU A 35 -4.05 -4.02 -7.12
N ALA A 36 -3.49 -3.00 -7.77
CA ALA A 36 -2.98 -1.81 -7.07
C ALA A 36 -4.05 -0.90 -6.44
N SER A 37 -5.30 -0.98 -6.90
CA SER A 37 -6.43 -0.18 -6.39
C SER A 37 -6.93 -0.68 -5.03
N ASP A 38 -7.24 -1.97 -4.96
CA ASP A 38 -7.66 -2.66 -3.74
C ASP A 38 -6.55 -2.60 -2.65
N TYR A 39 -5.28 -2.51 -3.07
CA TYR A 39 -4.15 -2.33 -2.16
C TYR A 39 -3.89 -0.88 -1.74
N ARG A 40 -4.35 0.13 -2.48
CA ARG A 40 -4.33 1.53 -2.00
C ARG A 40 -5.26 1.67 -0.79
N ALA A 41 -6.38 0.94 -0.78
CA ALA A 41 -7.19 0.75 0.42
C ALA A 41 -6.37 0.06 1.52
N ALA A 42 -5.74 -1.10 1.26
CA ALA A 42 -4.87 -1.79 2.23
C ALA A 42 -3.77 -0.91 2.85
N PHE A 43 -3.20 0.04 2.10
CA PHE A 43 -2.23 1.02 2.57
C PHE A 43 -2.86 2.22 3.30
N MET A 44 -4.06 2.67 2.92
CA MET A 44 -4.79 3.71 3.65
C MET A 44 -5.31 3.24 5.03
N TRP A 45 -5.40 1.92 5.26
CA TRP A 45 -5.75 1.35 6.57
C TRP A 45 -4.60 1.36 7.61
N TYR A 46 -3.41 1.91 7.31
CA TYR A 46 -2.23 1.97 8.21
C TYR A 46 -2.36 2.89 9.45
N SER A 47 -3.58 3.22 9.87
CA SER A 47 -3.94 4.08 11.02
C SER A 47 -3.69 5.60 10.85
N PRO A 48 -4.64 6.46 11.29
CA PRO A 48 -4.49 7.91 11.35
C PRO A 48 -3.48 8.42 12.41
N THR A 49 -2.87 7.54 13.20
CA THR A 49 -1.95 7.93 14.29
C THR A 49 -0.46 7.88 13.94
N GLN A 50 -0.09 7.51 12.71
CA GLN A 50 1.29 7.64 12.24
C GLN A 50 1.40 8.66 11.12
N SER A 51 1.41 9.94 11.50
CA SER A 51 1.83 11.09 10.70
C SER A 51 3.28 10.99 10.16
N SER A 52 3.95 9.84 10.32
CA SER A 52 5.32 9.57 9.87
C SER A 52 5.43 8.64 8.65
N ILE A 53 4.32 8.05 8.16
CA ILE A 53 4.25 7.56 6.76
C ILE A 53 3.74 8.73 5.86
N ALA A 54 4.18 9.94 6.19
CA ALA A 54 3.95 11.12 5.38
C ALA A 54 4.88 11.07 4.15
N ALA A 55 4.29 11.34 2.99
CA ALA A 55 4.95 11.48 1.69
C ALA A 55 5.67 10.22 1.19
N VAL A 56 4.90 9.31 0.59
CA VAL A 56 5.45 8.52 -0.53
C VAL A 56 5.81 9.53 -1.62
N PRO A 57 7.09 9.68 -2.00
CA PRO A 57 7.47 10.52 -3.13
C PRO A 57 6.80 9.97 -4.39
N ASP A 58 6.56 10.88 -5.31
CA ASP A 58 5.83 10.84 -6.58
C ASP A 58 6.26 9.75 -7.59
N GLU A 59 6.46 8.51 -7.17
CA GLU A 59 6.36 7.38 -8.08
C GLU A 59 4.88 7.23 -8.41
N SER A 60 4.48 7.82 -9.53
CA SER A 60 3.16 7.65 -10.12
C SER A 60 2.83 6.17 -10.31
N PHE A 61 2.29 5.55 -9.27
CA PHE A 61 1.53 4.32 -9.40
C PHE A 61 0.32 4.68 -10.26
N SER A 62 0.48 4.57 -11.58
CA SER A 62 -0.64 4.51 -12.50
C SER A 62 -1.41 3.25 -12.15
N VAL A 63 -2.49 3.42 -11.38
CA VAL A 63 -3.42 2.35 -11.05
C VAL A 63 -4.25 2.06 -12.30
N CYS A 64 -4.48 0.79 -12.58
CA CYS A 64 -5.36 0.42 -13.68
C CYS A 64 -6.82 0.61 -13.26
N ASP A 65 -7.54 1.49 -13.96
CA ASP A 65 -8.96 1.75 -13.70
C ASP A 65 -9.91 0.68 -14.27
N PHE A 66 -9.40 -0.41 -14.86
CA PHE A 66 -10.22 -1.53 -15.36
C PHE A 66 -10.83 -2.40 -14.26
N HIS A 67 -10.57 -2.11 -12.99
CA HIS A 67 -11.32 -2.73 -11.91
C HIS A 67 -12.70 -2.08 -11.73
N PHE A 68 -12.85 -0.79 -12.07
CA PHE A 68 -14.12 -0.09 -11.90
C PHE A 68 -15.20 -0.64 -12.84
N PRO A 69 -16.42 -0.87 -12.33
CA PRO A 69 -17.52 -1.43 -13.12
C PRO A 69 -17.82 -0.65 -14.41
N ARG A 70 -17.78 0.70 -14.39
CA ARG A 70 -18.06 1.51 -15.58
C ARG A 70 -16.98 1.37 -16.66
N THR A 71 -15.71 1.28 -16.26
CA THR A 71 -14.61 1.03 -17.19
C THR A 71 -14.80 -0.31 -17.91
N ILE A 72 -15.17 -1.35 -17.16
CA ILE A 72 -15.46 -2.68 -17.70
C ILE A 72 -16.65 -2.62 -18.66
N GLN A 73 -17.76 -1.99 -18.27
CA GLN A 73 -18.97 -1.88 -19.10
C GLN A 73 -18.72 -1.14 -20.42
N THR A 74 -18.05 0.02 -20.35
CA THR A 74 -17.75 0.82 -21.55
C THR A 74 -16.76 0.13 -22.48
N TRP A 75 -15.80 -0.62 -21.91
CA TRP A 75 -14.90 -1.47 -22.69
C TRP A 75 -15.64 -2.61 -23.39
N TYR A 76 -16.51 -3.35 -22.68
CA TYR A 76 -17.33 -4.41 -23.28
C TYR A 76 -18.20 -3.87 -24.41
N HIS A 77 -18.87 -2.73 -24.19
CA HIS A 77 -19.66 -2.07 -25.22
C HIS A 77 -18.79 -1.76 -26.45
N ALA A 78 -17.63 -1.14 -26.25
CA ALA A 78 -16.74 -0.78 -27.34
C ALA A 78 -16.24 -1.99 -28.14
N VAL A 79 -15.96 -3.11 -27.47
CA VAL A 79 -15.60 -4.37 -28.11
C VAL A 79 -16.76 -4.95 -28.92
N GLN A 80 -17.98 -4.93 -28.38
CA GLN A 80 -19.17 -5.48 -29.04
C GLN A 80 -19.63 -4.65 -30.23
N SER A 81 -19.55 -3.32 -30.13
CA SER A 81 -19.98 -2.39 -31.17
C SER A 81 -18.88 -2.05 -32.18
N GLU A 82 -17.65 -2.55 -31.98
CA GLU A 82 -16.44 -2.15 -32.71
C GLU A 82 -16.23 -0.62 -32.73
N ASP A 83 -16.67 0.09 -31.69
CA ASP A 83 -16.58 1.53 -31.57
C ASP A 83 -15.99 1.96 -30.21
N LEU A 84 -14.79 2.52 -30.25
CA LEU A 84 -14.07 3.00 -29.08
C LEU A 84 -14.53 4.38 -28.59
N SER A 85 -15.46 5.06 -29.27
CA SER A 85 -15.86 6.44 -28.96
C SER A 85 -16.37 6.60 -27.52
N VAL A 86 -17.26 5.69 -27.07
CA VAL A 86 -17.83 5.72 -25.72
C VAL A 86 -16.75 5.46 -24.66
N PHE A 87 -15.88 4.47 -24.89
CA PHE A 87 -14.80 4.14 -23.97
C PHE A 87 -13.77 5.28 -23.87
N THR A 88 -13.32 5.82 -25.01
CA THR A 88 -12.35 6.93 -25.05
C THR A 88 -12.91 8.21 -24.46
N SER A 89 -14.19 8.53 -24.69
CA SER A 89 -14.87 9.65 -24.05
C SER A 89 -14.92 9.48 -22.53
N TYR A 90 -15.28 8.29 -22.05
CA TYR A 90 -15.29 7.98 -20.62
C TYR A 90 -13.89 8.10 -19.98
N ILE A 91 -12.86 7.50 -20.60
CA ILE A 91 -11.47 7.59 -20.09
C ILE A 91 -10.97 9.04 -20.11
N SER A 92 -11.28 9.81 -21.15
CA SER A 92 -10.91 11.23 -21.23
C SER A 92 -11.61 12.05 -20.14
N HIS A 93 -12.86 11.71 -19.83
CA HIS A 93 -13.58 12.36 -18.74
C HIS A 93 -12.99 11.99 -17.37
N ILE A 94 -12.83 10.69 -17.05
CA ILE A 94 -12.38 10.29 -15.71
C ILE A 94 -10.96 10.74 -15.39
N THR A 95 -10.09 10.86 -16.41
CA THR A 95 -8.73 11.43 -16.24
C THR A 95 -8.73 12.93 -15.95
N SER A 96 -9.82 13.64 -16.25
CA SER A 96 -10.02 15.05 -15.89
C SER A 96 -10.68 15.25 -14.52
N VAL A 97 -11.27 14.20 -13.96
CA VAL A 97 -11.95 14.23 -12.65
C VAL A 97 -10.92 14.07 -11.54
N ALA A 98 -11.08 14.84 -10.46
CA ALA A 98 -10.20 14.72 -9.29
C ALA A 98 -10.28 13.31 -8.67
N ALA A 99 -9.12 12.78 -8.23
CA ALA A 99 -9.06 11.50 -7.54
C ALA A 99 -9.94 11.50 -6.27
N CYS A 100 -10.55 10.35 -5.98
CA CYS A 100 -11.39 10.19 -4.79
C CYS A 100 -10.57 10.49 -3.51
N PRO A 101 -11.07 11.35 -2.60
CA PRO A 101 -10.38 11.65 -1.34
C PRO A 101 -10.55 10.55 -0.27
N GLY A 102 -11.38 9.54 -0.52
CA GLY A 102 -11.63 8.43 0.40
C GLY A 102 -12.17 8.89 1.77
N LYS A 103 -11.81 8.14 2.82
CA LYS A 103 -12.23 8.36 4.21
C LYS A 103 -11.53 9.56 4.87
N GLU A 104 -10.32 9.90 4.44
CA GLU A 104 -9.57 11.07 4.96
C GLU A 104 -10.28 12.38 4.63
N GLY A 105 -10.95 12.39 3.48
CA GLY A 105 -11.66 13.55 2.98
C GLY A 105 -10.74 14.65 2.48
N THR A 106 -11.34 15.76 2.07
CA THR A 106 -10.62 16.90 1.53
C THR A 106 -11.41 18.17 1.77
N THR A 107 -10.70 19.29 1.94
CA THR A 107 -11.26 20.64 1.78
C THR A 107 -11.64 20.87 0.31
N PRO A 108 -12.37 21.96 -0.01
CA PRO A 108 -12.73 22.27 -1.39
C PRO A 108 -11.50 22.28 -2.31
N LYS A 109 -11.62 21.58 -3.44
CA LYS A 109 -10.60 21.53 -4.49
C LYS A 109 -11.22 21.91 -5.83
N PRO A 110 -10.47 22.59 -6.72
CA PRO A 110 -10.90 22.79 -8.10
C PRO A 110 -11.24 21.44 -8.75
N ASN A 111 -12.33 21.40 -9.52
CA ASN A 111 -12.77 20.20 -10.26
C ASN A 111 -13.11 18.97 -9.39
N LEU A 112 -13.42 19.17 -8.11
CA LEU A 112 -14.04 18.15 -7.27
C LEU A 112 -15.53 18.46 -7.12
N ARG A 113 -16.38 17.57 -7.63
CA ARG A 113 -17.83 17.62 -7.41
C ARG A 113 -18.26 16.51 -6.46
N TRP A 114 -19.38 16.75 -5.82
CA TRP A 114 -19.99 15.86 -4.85
C TRP A 114 -21.42 15.53 -5.28
N TYR A 115 -21.87 14.32 -5.00
CA TYR A 115 -23.19 13.82 -5.33
C TYR A 115 -23.84 13.27 -4.07
N THR A 116 -25.15 13.45 -3.94
CA THR A 116 -25.96 12.89 -2.84
C THR A 116 -27.20 12.18 -3.40
N LEU A 117 -27.97 11.52 -2.54
CA LEU A 117 -29.25 10.91 -2.94
C LEU A 117 -30.29 12.01 -3.17
N LYS A 118 -31.00 11.96 -4.30
CA LYS A 118 -32.11 12.88 -4.61
C LYS A 118 -33.19 12.88 -3.53
N ALA A 119 -33.43 11.73 -2.91
CA ALA A 119 -34.40 11.58 -1.82
C ALA A 119 -34.08 12.49 -0.62
N ASN A 120 -32.81 12.84 -0.38
CA ASN A 120 -32.43 13.77 0.70
C ASN A 120 -33.06 15.15 0.51
N ARG A 121 -33.25 15.60 -0.74
CA ARG A 121 -33.95 16.86 -1.04
C ARG A 121 -35.44 16.65 -1.27
N GLU A 122 -35.81 15.67 -2.08
CA GLU A 122 -37.19 15.52 -2.59
C GLU A 122 -38.13 14.92 -1.56
N ARG A 123 -37.62 14.03 -0.69
CA ARG A 123 -38.41 13.23 0.26
C ARG A 123 -37.66 13.09 1.60
N PRO A 124 -37.35 14.20 2.29
CA PRO A 124 -36.61 14.15 3.56
C PRO A 124 -37.38 13.32 4.60
N GLY A 125 -36.64 12.53 5.38
CA GLY A 125 -37.20 11.69 6.45
C GLY A 125 -37.85 10.38 5.99
N THR A 126 -37.85 10.04 4.70
CA THR A 126 -38.24 8.70 4.26
C THR A 126 -37.09 7.70 4.42
N PRO A 127 -37.34 6.39 4.56
CA PRO A 127 -36.37 5.41 4.06
C PRO A 127 -36.14 5.77 2.58
N GLU A 128 -34.99 5.66 1.95
CA GLU A 128 -34.61 6.31 0.67
C GLU A 128 -33.83 7.61 0.91
N ALA A 129 -34.24 8.47 1.84
CA ALA A 129 -33.35 9.51 2.34
C ALA A 129 -32.34 8.89 3.31
N ILE A 130 -31.07 9.25 3.15
CA ILE A 130 -29.97 8.91 4.05
C ILE A 130 -29.15 10.18 4.23
N ASP A 131 -29.45 10.88 5.33
CA ASP A 131 -28.79 12.13 5.67
C ASP A 131 -27.29 11.94 5.82
N GLY A 132 -26.52 12.86 5.23
CA GLY A 132 -25.06 12.84 5.26
C GLY A 132 -24.40 11.96 4.21
N PHE A 133 -25.14 11.10 3.49
CA PHE A 133 -24.52 10.28 2.43
C PHE A 133 -24.10 11.12 1.23
N VAL A 134 -22.80 11.14 0.96
CA VAL A 134 -22.16 11.90 -0.11
C VAL A 134 -21.06 11.09 -0.80
N ILE A 135 -20.97 11.22 -2.11
CA ILE A 135 -19.94 10.56 -2.91
C ILE A 135 -19.27 11.58 -3.83
N CYS A 136 -17.97 11.42 -4.10
CA CYS A 136 -17.26 12.28 -5.04
C CYS A 136 -17.61 11.94 -6.50
N GLU A 137 -17.32 12.86 -7.42
CA GLU A 137 -17.52 12.65 -8.87
C GLU A 137 -16.81 11.42 -9.41
N SER A 138 -15.60 11.11 -8.91
CA SER A 138 -14.87 9.91 -9.32
C SER A 138 -15.66 8.64 -9.01
N CYS A 139 -16.17 8.49 -7.78
CA CYS A 139 -17.00 7.34 -7.40
C CYS A 139 -18.37 7.35 -8.09
N TYR A 140 -18.99 8.51 -8.28
CA TYR A 140 -20.24 8.62 -9.02
C TYR A 140 -20.07 8.12 -10.46
N THR A 141 -19.05 8.59 -11.17
CA THR A 141 -18.80 8.27 -12.58
C THR A 141 -18.32 6.83 -12.77
N SER A 142 -17.45 6.32 -11.89
CA SER A 142 -16.85 4.98 -12.03
C SER A 142 -17.71 3.85 -11.48
N ILE A 143 -18.50 4.11 -10.43
CA ILE A 143 -19.24 3.08 -9.68
C ILE A 143 -20.75 3.30 -9.80
N ALA A 144 -21.28 4.45 -9.36
CA ALA A 144 -22.73 4.66 -9.35
C ALA A 144 -23.35 4.65 -10.77
N CYS A 145 -22.69 5.31 -11.72
CA CYS A 145 -23.07 5.33 -13.14
C CYS A 145 -22.99 3.96 -13.82
N ALA A 146 -22.32 2.98 -13.22
CA ALA A 146 -22.32 1.61 -13.72
C ALA A 146 -23.57 0.83 -13.28
N THR A 147 -24.37 1.38 -12.37
CA THR A 147 -25.59 0.74 -11.89
C THR A 147 -26.82 1.30 -12.61
N PRO A 148 -27.95 0.57 -12.64
CA PRO A 148 -29.24 1.11 -13.08
C PRO A 148 -29.74 2.29 -12.20
N TYR A 149 -29.13 2.49 -11.03
CA TYR A 149 -29.61 3.43 -10.01
C TYR A 149 -28.91 4.80 -10.05
N TYR A 150 -28.06 5.07 -11.05
CA TYR A 150 -27.38 6.36 -11.17
C TYR A 150 -28.35 7.56 -11.12
N ALA A 151 -29.58 7.38 -11.62
CA ALA A 151 -30.61 8.40 -11.61
C ALA A 151 -31.15 8.75 -10.21
N HIS A 152 -30.82 7.98 -9.16
CA HIS A 152 -31.14 8.32 -7.77
C HIS A 152 -30.17 9.34 -7.16
N PHE A 153 -29.10 9.69 -7.87
CA PHE A 153 -28.10 10.66 -7.43
C PHE A 153 -28.31 12.01 -8.09
N GLU A 154 -27.93 13.07 -7.39
CA GLU A 154 -27.85 14.42 -7.93
C GLU A 154 -26.62 15.16 -7.43
N ASP A 155 -26.25 16.22 -8.15
CA ASP A 155 -25.16 17.11 -7.76
C ASP A 155 -25.49 17.75 -6.40
N PHE A 156 -24.61 17.52 -5.42
CA PHE A 156 -24.80 17.99 -4.06
C PHE A 156 -24.74 19.52 -3.98
N ALA A 157 -24.07 20.20 -4.93
CA ALA A 157 -24.06 21.66 -5.02
C ALA A 157 -25.46 22.27 -5.22
N LEU A 158 -26.43 21.48 -5.70
CA LEU A 158 -27.84 21.90 -5.77
C LEU A 158 -28.51 22.03 -4.39
N THR A 159 -27.92 21.43 -3.37
CA THR A 159 -28.44 21.45 -1.99
C THR A 159 -27.51 22.22 -1.05
N ARG A 160 -26.19 22.09 -1.22
CA ARG A 160 -25.19 22.68 -0.33
C ARG A 160 -23.82 22.78 -1.00
N SER A 161 -23.12 23.90 -0.82
CA SER A 161 -21.70 24.02 -1.14
C SER A 161 -20.82 23.67 0.06
N GLN A 162 -19.65 23.09 -0.22
CA GLN A 162 -18.65 22.79 0.79
C GLN A 162 -18.01 24.09 1.31
N GLY A 163 -18.02 24.30 2.62
CA GLY A 163 -17.38 25.47 3.22
C GLY A 163 -15.86 25.49 3.00
N PRO A 164 -15.18 26.66 3.01
CA PRO A 164 -13.73 26.78 2.73
C PRO A 164 -12.83 25.94 3.65
N GLN A 165 -13.27 25.68 4.88
CA GLN A 165 -12.55 24.90 5.91
C GLN A 165 -13.24 23.57 6.20
N GLU A 166 -14.31 23.25 5.48
CA GLU A 166 -15.06 22.04 5.71
C GLU A 166 -14.40 20.87 5.00
N THR A 167 -14.16 19.78 5.71
CA THR A 167 -13.62 18.55 5.12
C THR A 167 -14.76 17.57 4.87
N TRP A 168 -14.92 17.15 3.61
CA TRP A 168 -15.87 16.10 3.23
C TRP A 168 -15.12 14.85 2.83
N SER A 169 -15.61 13.69 3.27
CA SER A 169 -15.16 12.36 2.86
C SER A 169 -16.10 11.77 1.82
N CYS A 170 -15.60 10.86 0.98
CA CYS A 170 -16.43 10.11 0.05
C CYS A 170 -16.89 8.82 0.72
N ASP A 171 -18.18 8.62 0.91
CA ASP A 171 -18.69 7.42 1.60
C ASP A 171 -18.51 6.15 0.77
N MET A 172 -18.64 6.25 -0.56
CA MET A 172 -18.38 5.13 -1.48
C MET A 172 -16.93 4.66 -1.40
N GLY A 173 -15.98 5.58 -1.53
CA GLY A 173 -14.54 5.27 -1.50
C GLY A 173 -13.96 5.13 -0.10
N GLY A 174 -14.70 5.53 0.94
CA GLY A 174 -14.30 5.43 2.34
C GLY A 174 -14.79 4.17 3.03
N MET A 175 -15.80 3.49 2.47
CA MET A 175 -16.45 2.32 3.06
C MET A 175 -16.56 1.19 2.02
N PRO A 176 -15.62 0.22 2.01
CA PRO A 176 -15.61 -0.85 1.01
C PRO A 176 -16.90 -1.67 0.93
N SER A 177 -17.67 -1.79 2.03
CA SER A 177 -18.98 -2.45 1.99
C SER A 177 -19.98 -1.74 1.07
N ILE A 178 -19.93 -0.41 1.01
CA ILE A 178 -20.80 0.39 0.15
C ILE A 178 -20.34 0.23 -1.29
N GLU A 179 -19.05 0.40 -1.58
CA GLU A 179 -18.51 0.14 -2.93
C GLU A 179 -18.90 -1.25 -3.43
N PHE A 180 -18.67 -2.28 -2.61
CA PHE A 180 -18.98 -3.67 -2.95
C PHE A 180 -20.46 -3.87 -3.34
N ILE A 181 -21.43 -3.34 -2.58
CA ILE A 181 -22.85 -3.55 -2.92
C ILE A 181 -23.23 -2.87 -4.25
N PHE A 182 -22.60 -1.73 -4.59
CA PHE A 182 -22.77 -1.10 -5.90
C PHE A 182 -22.12 -1.92 -7.01
N GLU A 183 -20.95 -2.50 -6.78
CA GLU A 183 -20.33 -3.42 -7.75
C GLU A 183 -21.18 -4.67 -8.00
N GLN A 184 -21.75 -5.25 -6.95
CA GLN A 184 -22.70 -6.36 -7.06
C GLN A 184 -23.91 -5.93 -7.90
N SER A 185 -24.46 -4.74 -7.65
CA SER A 185 -25.57 -4.20 -8.44
C SER A 185 -25.22 -3.99 -9.91
N ALA A 186 -24.03 -3.43 -10.20
CA ALA A 186 -23.55 -3.25 -11.56
C ALA A 186 -23.35 -4.59 -12.30
N ARG A 187 -23.01 -5.66 -11.58
CA ARG A 187 -22.78 -7.00 -12.13
C ARG A 187 -24.06 -7.82 -12.33
N TYR A 188 -24.95 -7.83 -11.34
CA TYR A 188 -26.12 -8.73 -11.29
C TYR A 188 -27.45 -8.05 -11.59
N GLY A 189 -27.46 -6.72 -11.73
CA GLY A 189 -28.64 -5.95 -12.07
C GLY A 189 -29.65 -5.80 -10.93
N PRO A 190 -30.79 -5.13 -11.20
CA PRO A 190 -31.73 -4.69 -10.18
C PRO A 190 -32.59 -5.82 -9.61
N ASP A 191 -32.79 -6.91 -10.35
CA ASP A 191 -33.56 -8.06 -9.88
C ASP A 191 -32.85 -8.84 -8.77
N THR A 192 -31.51 -8.83 -8.78
CA THR A 192 -30.68 -9.49 -7.76
C THR A 192 -30.33 -8.53 -6.63
N VAL A 193 -30.01 -7.28 -6.96
CA VAL A 193 -29.64 -6.24 -5.99
C VAL A 193 -30.61 -5.06 -6.16
N PRO A 194 -31.81 -5.13 -5.55
CA PRO A 194 -32.78 -4.04 -5.59
C PRO A 194 -32.25 -2.80 -4.86
N TRP A 195 -32.76 -1.62 -5.21
CA TRP A 195 -32.36 -0.35 -4.61
C TRP A 195 -32.50 -0.34 -3.08
N SER A 196 -33.53 -0.99 -2.54
CA SER A 196 -33.72 -1.15 -1.10
C SER A 196 -32.54 -1.82 -0.40
N HIS A 197 -31.93 -2.85 -1.01
CA HIS A 197 -30.77 -3.53 -0.44
C HIS A 197 -29.54 -2.61 -0.40
N ILE A 198 -29.36 -1.75 -1.40
CA ILE A 198 -28.29 -0.76 -1.41
C ILE A 198 -28.49 0.24 -0.27
N LEU A 199 -29.70 0.76 -0.10
CA LEU A 199 -30.03 1.68 0.99
C LEU A 199 -29.81 1.04 2.36
N ASP A 200 -30.20 -0.22 2.54
CA ASP A 200 -30.00 -0.95 3.79
C ASP A 200 -28.51 -1.18 4.08
N ALA A 201 -27.71 -1.48 3.05
CA ALA A 201 -26.26 -1.60 3.18
C ALA A 201 -25.59 -0.26 3.58
N ILE A 202 -26.02 0.86 2.99
CA ILE A 202 -25.52 2.21 3.37
C ILE A 202 -25.88 2.51 4.83
N ARG A 203 -27.14 2.28 5.24
CA ARG A 203 -27.57 2.50 6.63
C ARG A 203 -26.80 1.63 7.61
N ALA A 204 -26.61 0.35 7.28
CA ALA A 204 -25.83 -0.55 8.09
C ALA A 204 -24.40 -0.01 8.26
N ALA A 205 -23.75 0.40 7.16
CA ALA A 205 -22.42 0.98 7.21
C ALA A 205 -22.36 2.24 8.11
N PHE A 206 -23.34 3.14 8.02
CA PHE A 206 -23.41 4.36 8.85
C PHE A 206 -23.70 4.08 10.33
N ALA A 207 -24.38 2.98 10.65
CA ALA A 207 -24.64 2.57 12.02
C ALA A 207 -23.40 1.95 12.71
N VAL A 208 -22.38 1.57 11.92
CA VAL A 208 -21.18 0.90 12.43
C VAL A 208 -20.25 1.90 13.11
N LYS A 209 -20.01 1.68 14.40
CA LYS A 209 -19.03 2.46 15.16
C LYS A 209 -17.60 2.21 14.65
N PRO A 210 -16.71 3.22 14.67
CA PRO A 210 -15.29 3.02 14.39
C PRO A 210 -14.62 2.03 15.35
N CYS A 211 -13.62 1.30 14.87
CA CYS A 211 -12.78 0.39 15.63
C CYS A 211 -11.94 1.18 16.62
N SER A 212 -11.87 0.69 17.86
CA SER A 212 -11.11 1.34 18.94
C SER A 212 -9.60 1.05 18.87
N GLY A 213 -9.16 0.36 17.80
CA GLY A 213 -7.77 0.00 17.60
C GLY A 213 -7.24 -0.93 18.69
N VAL A 214 -5.94 -0.81 18.93
CA VAL A 214 -5.19 -1.62 19.92
C VAL A 214 -5.54 -1.31 21.38
N ASN A 215 -6.20 -0.17 21.64
CA ASN A 215 -6.65 0.20 22.98
C ASN A 215 -7.82 -0.66 23.45
N GLY A 216 -8.51 -1.31 22.50
CA GLY A 216 -9.72 -2.08 22.75
C GLY A 216 -10.89 -1.22 23.24
N THR A 217 -12.03 -1.85 23.49
CA THR A 217 -13.20 -1.17 24.05
C THR A 217 -14.02 -2.08 24.94
N ALA A 218 -14.55 -1.48 26.01
CA ALA A 218 -15.58 -2.08 26.85
C ALA A 218 -17.00 -1.66 26.39
N GLU A 219 -17.10 -0.77 25.39
CA GLU A 219 -18.40 -0.33 24.89
C GLU A 219 -19.16 -1.46 24.19
N PRO A 220 -20.50 -1.51 24.34
CA PRO A 220 -21.33 -2.41 23.55
C PRO A 220 -21.14 -2.15 22.06
N ARG A 221 -20.77 -3.23 21.34
CA ARG A 221 -20.72 -3.30 19.87
C ARG A 221 -20.91 -4.74 19.41
N GLN A 222 -21.30 -4.92 18.15
CA GLN A 222 -21.33 -6.24 17.54
C GLN A 222 -19.91 -6.74 17.30
N TRP A 223 -19.68 -8.00 17.67
CA TRP A 223 -18.44 -8.73 17.42
C TRP A 223 -18.73 -9.93 16.53
N TRP A 224 -17.74 -10.32 15.75
CA TRP A 224 -17.82 -11.41 14.79
C TRP A 224 -16.69 -12.39 15.07
N ALA A 225 -17.03 -13.67 15.17
CA ALA A 225 -16.07 -14.75 15.36
C ALA A 225 -16.04 -15.65 14.14
N VAL A 226 -14.91 -16.33 13.92
CA VAL A 226 -14.80 -17.37 12.89
C VAL A 226 -15.74 -18.52 13.27
N ARG A 227 -16.51 -19.06 12.32
CA ARG A 227 -17.41 -20.19 12.65
C ARG A 227 -16.60 -21.40 13.10
N PRO A 228 -17.12 -22.21 14.03
CA PRO A 228 -16.41 -23.41 14.52
C PRO A 228 -15.91 -24.35 13.42
N GLU A 229 -16.68 -24.53 12.34
CA GLU A 229 -16.30 -25.36 11.18
C GLU A 229 -15.08 -24.83 10.40
N PHE A 230 -14.84 -23.51 10.47
CA PHE A 230 -13.69 -22.83 9.87
C PHE A 230 -12.59 -22.53 10.90
N ALA A 231 -12.90 -22.54 12.20
CA ALA A 231 -11.98 -22.25 13.30
C ALA A 231 -11.15 -23.47 13.75
N ARG A 232 -10.82 -24.37 12.82
CA ARG A 232 -9.86 -25.46 13.08
C ARG A 232 -8.50 -24.86 13.50
N ASP A 233 -7.74 -25.62 14.28
CA ASP A 233 -6.35 -25.33 14.66
C ASP A 233 -6.10 -24.17 15.65
N GLY A 234 -7.16 -23.62 16.27
CA GLY A 234 -7.03 -22.70 17.41
C GLY A 234 -7.33 -21.23 17.10
N VAL A 235 -8.11 -20.96 16.06
CA VAL A 235 -8.60 -19.61 15.69
C VAL A 235 -9.96 -19.29 16.36
N GLN A 236 -10.34 -20.04 17.39
CA GLN A 236 -11.68 -19.98 18.00
C GLN A 236 -11.93 -18.67 18.76
N ASP A 237 -10.87 -18.08 19.30
CA ASP A 237 -10.94 -16.81 20.05
C ASP A 237 -10.73 -15.59 19.14
N PHE A 238 -10.76 -15.77 17.82
CA PHE A 238 -10.56 -14.70 16.87
C PHE A 238 -11.80 -13.80 16.78
N LEU A 239 -11.62 -12.52 17.09
CA LEU A 239 -12.67 -11.52 17.19
C LEU A 239 -12.45 -10.35 16.25
N VAL A 240 -13.46 -10.08 15.43
CA VAL A 240 -13.51 -8.94 14.52
C VAL A 240 -14.64 -8.01 14.97
N CYS A 241 -14.34 -6.73 15.13
CA CYS A 241 -15.37 -5.74 15.41
C CYS A 241 -16.21 -5.48 14.16
N ASP A 242 -17.40 -4.93 14.36
CA ASP A 242 -18.33 -4.62 13.27
C ASP A 242 -17.74 -3.79 12.12
N GLU A 243 -16.87 -2.79 12.41
CA GLU A 243 -16.22 -1.99 11.36
C GLU A 243 -15.37 -2.84 10.41
N HIS A 244 -14.47 -3.65 10.97
CA HIS A 244 -13.62 -4.52 10.16
C HIS A 244 -14.42 -5.65 9.49
N TYR A 245 -15.51 -6.12 10.10
CA TYR A 245 -16.38 -7.08 9.44
C TYR A 245 -17.01 -6.48 8.18
N HIS A 246 -17.63 -5.31 8.29
CA HIS A 246 -18.25 -4.65 7.16
C HIS A 246 -17.22 -4.22 6.10
N ASN A 247 -16.11 -3.59 6.51
CA ASN A 247 -15.14 -3.02 5.58
C ASN A 247 -14.13 -4.00 5.02
N SER A 248 -13.87 -5.12 5.69
CA SER A 248 -12.81 -6.05 5.28
C SER A 248 -13.30 -7.47 5.01
N ILE A 249 -14.46 -7.88 5.49
CA ILE A 249 -14.95 -9.27 5.37
C ILE A 249 -16.16 -9.38 4.44
N ILE A 250 -17.17 -8.52 4.57
CA ILE A 250 -18.40 -8.64 3.75
C ILE A 250 -18.09 -8.59 2.26
N ALA A 251 -17.19 -7.70 1.85
CA ALA A 251 -16.82 -7.47 0.47
C ALA A 251 -16.02 -8.62 -0.17
N THR A 252 -15.58 -9.62 0.59
CA THR A 252 -14.66 -10.66 0.08
C THR A 252 -15.35 -11.94 -0.35
N GLY A 253 -16.69 -12.01 -0.23
CA GLY A 253 -17.45 -13.24 -0.46
C GLY A 253 -17.23 -14.31 0.62
N ARG A 254 -16.44 -14.04 1.65
CA ARG A 254 -16.15 -14.94 2.79
C ARG A 254 -16.88 -14.55 4.06
N ALA A 255 -17.90 -13.70 3.97
CA ALA A 255 -18.77 -13.33 5.09
C ALA A 255 -19.37 -14.55 5.82
N ALA A 256 -19.61 -15.63 5.07
CA ALA A 256 -20.10 -16.89 5.60
C ALA A 256 -19.10 -17.62 6.52
N GLU A 257 -17.81 -17.28 6.51
CA GLU A 257 -16.82 -17.85 7.43
C GLU A 257 -16.93 -17.29 8.86
N PHE A 258 -17.77 -16.27 9.06
CA PHE A 258 -17.96 -15.60 10.33
C PHE A 258 -19.40 -15.67 10.81
N VAL A 259 -19.57 -15.57 12.13
CA VAL A 259 -20.85 -15.49 12.83
C VAL A 259 -20.83 -14.37 13.86
N PRO A 260 -21.99 -13.72 14.09
CA PRO A 260 -22.10 -12.75 15.16
C PRO A 260 -21.91 -13.46 16.51
N VAL A 261 -21.06 -12.90 17.36
CA VAL A 261 -20.93 -13.31 18.76
C VAL A 261 -22.21 -12.92 19.48
N ARG A 262 -22.94 -13.93 19.95
CA ARG A 262 -24.26 -13.74 20.61
C ARG A 262 -24.14 -13.58 22.12
N THR A 263 -23.10 -14.16 22.71
CA THR A 263 -22.89 -14.10 24.15
C THR A 263 -22.19 -12.79 24.49
N PRO A 264 -22.78 -11.92 25.32
CA PRO A 264 -22.11 -10.71 25.74
C PRO A 264 -20.83 -11.06 26.51
N PHE A 265 -19.79 -10.28 26.30
CA PHE A 265 -18.55 -10.43 27.06
C PHE A 265 -18.78 -10.10 28.53
N PRO A 266 -18.00 -10.68 29.46
CA PRO A 266 -18.11 -10.36 30.87
C PRO A 266 -17.96 -8.84 31.10
N PRO A 267 -18.70 -8.25 32.04
CA PRO A 267 -18.61 -6.83 32.34
C PRO A 267 -17.16 -6.46 32.71
N ASN A 268 -16.73 -5.27 32.29
CA ASN A 268 -15.35 -4.76 32.46
C ASN A 268 -14.26 -5.50 31.68
N THR A 269 -14.60 -6.37 30.72
CA THR A 269 -13.60 -6.90 29.79
C THR A 269 -13.44 -5.97 28.60
N THR A 270 -12.19 -5.55 28.37
CA THR A 270 -11.83 -4.79 27.17
C THR A 270 -11.54 -5.77 26.05
N GLN A 271 -12.31 -5.68 24.98
CA GLN A 271 -12.11 -6.51 23.78
C GLN A 271 -11.30 -5.73 22.74
N ILE A 272 -10.34 -6.39 22.11
CA ILE A 272 -9.52 -5.82 21.04
C ILE A 272 -9.92 -6.52 19.74
N CYS A 273 -10.06 -5.76 18.66
CA CYS A 273 -10.30 -6.35 17.35
C CYS A 273 -9.01 -6.93 16.79
N ASP A 274 -9.00 -8.20 16.42
CA ASP A 274 -7.80 -8.88 15.94
C ASP A 274 -7.37 -8.41 14.56
N PHE A 275 -8.26 -7.82 13.77
CA PHE A 275 -7.92 -7.13 12.52
C PHE A 275 -7.11 -5.83 12.74
N THR A 276 -6.95 -5.37 13.99
CA THR A 276 -6.00 -4.29 14.32
C THR A 276 -4.54 -4.74 14.21
N ALA A 277 -4.28 -6.05 14.23
CA ALA A 277 -3.00 -6.60 13.85
C ALA A 277 -2.85 -6.52 12.33
N HIS A 278 -2.12 -5.52 11.85
CA HIS A 278 -1.87 -5.28 10.42
C HIS A 278 -1.41 -6.53 9.67
N SER A 279 -0.61 -7.39 10.30
CA SER A 279 -0.12 -8.62 9.69
C SER A 279 -1.26 -9.59 9.36
N ILE A 280 -2.25 -9.72 10.26
CA ILE A 280 -3.43 -10.56 10.05
C ILE A 280 -4.32 -9.97 8.95
N LEU A 281 -4.60 -8.66 9.00
CA LEU A 281 -5.40 -7.99 7.98
C LEU A 281 -4.75 -8.10 6.60
N PHE A 282 -3.43 -7.94 6.52
CA PHE A 282 -2.70 -8.05 5.26
C PHE A 282 -2.78 -9.46 4.67
N ALA A 283 -2.60 -10.49 5.50
CA ALA A 283 -2.76 -11.88 5.06
C ALA A 283 -4.19 -12.16 4.56
N TRP A 284 -5.19 -11.62 5.25
CA TRP A 284 -6.60 -11.74 4.85
C TRP A 284 -6.82 -11.15 3.45
N LEU A 285 -6.37 -9.91 3.24
CA LEU A 285 -6.53 -9.19 1.96
C LEU A 285 -5.87 -9.94 0.79
N ILE A 286 -4.66 -10.49 0.99
CA ILE A 286 -4.01 -11.28 -0.06
C ILE A 286 -4.84 -12.51 -0.37
N VAL A 287 -5.19 -13.29 0.65
CA VAL A 287 -5.88 -14.57 0.48
C VAL A 287 -7.24 -14.38 -0.19
N THR A 288 -7.96 -13.31 0.15
CA THR A 288 -9.25 -13.00 -0.47
C THR A 288 -9.10 -12.51 -1.91
N ASN A 289 -8.14 -11.63 -2.18
CA ASN A 289 -7.98 -11.03 -3.50
C ASN A 289 -7.39 -12.01 -4.53
N THR A 290 -6.56 -12.93 -4.07
CA THR A 290 -5.93 -13.96 -4.92
C THR A 290 -6.75 -15.26 -4.99
N GLY A 291 -7.81 -15.38 -4.20
CA GLY A 291 -8.62 -16.59 -4.12
C GLY A 291 -7.89 -17.79 -3.48
N MET A 292 -6.80 -17.56 -2.75
CA MET A 292 -6.04 -18.61 -2.07
C MET A 292 -6.83 -19.24 -0.91
N ASP A 293 -6.37 -20.38 -0.42
CA ASP A 293 -7.01 -21.08 0.71
C ASP A 293 -6.99 -20.22 1.99
N SER A 294 -8.15 -20.09 2.66
CA SER A 294 -8.27 -19.46 4.00
C SER A 294 -7.29 -20.05 5.02
N GLN A 295 -6.77 -21.27 4.81
CA GLN A 295 -5.76 -21.86 5.69
C GLN A 295 -4.49 -20.99 5.78
N LEU A 296 -4.08 -20.33 4.69
CA LEU A 296 -2.91 -19.44 4.73
C LEU A 296 -3.12 -18.27 5.69
N TRP A 297 -4.33 -17.70 5.69
CA TRP A 297 -4.72 -16.65 6.63
C TRP A 297 -4.81 -17.19 8.07
N ARG A 298 -5.41 -18.38 8.28
CA ARG A 298 -5.45 -19.01 9.61
C ARG A 298 -4.05 -19.25 10.16
N ASP A 299 -3.12 -19.74 9.33
CA ASP A 299 -1.73 -19.93 9.74
C ASP A 299 -1.07 -18.60 10.13
N ALA A 300 -1.40 -17.50 9.46
CA ALA A 300 -0.96 -16.15 9.85
C ALA A 300 -1.54 -15.74 11.21
N VAL A 301 -2.83 -15.98 11.46
CA VAL A 301 -3.46 -15.73 12.75
C VAL A 301 -2.76 -16.53 13.86
N MET A 302 -2.53 -17.82 13.64
CA MET A 302 -1.84 -18.68 14.60
C MET A 302 -0.40 -18.23 14.86
N ALA A 303 0.32 -17.84 13.82
CA ALA A 303 1.68 -17.30 13.95
C ALA A 303 1.70 -15.98 14.72
N THR A 304 0.70 -15.10 14.56
CA THR A 304 0.61 -13.85 15.30
C THR A 304 0.34 -14.08 16.79
N PHE A 305 -0.54 -15.02 17.14
CA PHE A 305 -0.91 -15.25 18.55
C PHE A 305 0.03 -16.17 19.33
N ARG A 306 0.66 -17.15 18.66
CA ARG A 306 1.52 -18.13 19.34
C ARG A 306 3.00 -17.76 19.35
N ALA A 307 3.46 -16.93 18.41
CA ALA A 307 4.86 -16.56 18.34
C ALA A 307 5.18 -15.34 19.22
N PRO A 308 6.45 -15.15 19.61
CA PRO A 308 6.89 -13.90 20.21
C PRO A 308 6.57 -12.70 19.30
N LYS A 309 6.18 -11.57 19.90
CA LYS A 309 5.80 -10.36 19.16
C LYS A 309 6.95 -9.82 18.31
N CYS A 310 6.64 -9.43 17.08
CA CYS A 310 7.58 -8.80 16.17
C CYS A 310 7.82 -7.33 16.56
N GLU A 311 8.87 -7.07 17.31
CA GLU A 311 9.19 -5.74 17.86
C GLU A 311 10.55 -5.22 17.38
N ALA A 312 10.71 -3.89 17.40
CA ALA A 312 11.95 -3.22 17.01
C ALA A 312 13.13 -3.55 17.93
N ALA A 313 12.87 -3.97 19.17
CA ALA A 313 13.88 -4.46 20.11
C ALA A 313 14.39 -5.87 19.77
N GLY A 314 13.72 -6.56 18.85
CA GLY A 314 14.05 -7.92 18.41
C GLY A 314 13.30 -9.01 19.16
N ILE A 315 13.31 -10.19 18.56
CA ILE A 315 12.67 -11.40 19.09
C ILE A 315 13.75 -12.35 19.60
N ARG A 316 13.53 -12.90 20.79
CA ARG A 316 14.30 -14.02 21.35
C ARG A 316 13.51 -15.32 21.15
N ASP A 317 14.22 -16.42 20.94
CA ASP A 317 13.66 -17.78 20.89
C ASP A 317 12.51 -17.96 19.86
N GLY A 318 12.53 -17.16 18.79
CA GLY A 318 11.55 -17.22 17.71
C GLY A 318 11.93 -18.17 16.58
N THR A 319 10.95 -18.53 15.75
CA THR A 319 11.18 -19.20 14.47
C THR A 319 11.48 -18.17 13.39
N TRP A 320 12.50 -18.45 12.57
CA TRP A 320 13.04 -17.52 11.58
C TRP A 320 13.10 -18.14 10.19
N TYR A 321 12.95 -17.29 9.19
CA TYR A 321 13.03 -17.62 7.78
C TYR A 321 14.03 -16.68 7.10
N ARG A 322 14.71 -17.19 6.06
CA ARG A 322 15.57 -16.42 5.17
C ARG A 322 15.22 -16.69 3.72
N LEU A 323 15.57 -15.74 2.86
CA LEU A 323 15.50 -15.95 1.42
C LEU A 323 16.45 -17.10 1.03
N ARG A 324 16.02 -17.95 0.10
CA ARG A 324 16.84 -19.03 -0.46
C ARG A 324 17.73 -18.46 -1.56
N GLY A 325 19.04 -18.58 -1.38
CA GLY A 325 20.02 -18.18 -2.37
C GLY A 325 20.12 -19.15 -3.55
N PRO A 326 20.88 -18.80 -4.61
CA PRO A 326 20.98 -19.58 -5.85
C PRO A 326 21.49 -21.02 -5.66
N ASN A 327 22.31 -21.26 -4.63
CA ASN A 327 22.85 -22.57 -4.27
C ASN A 327 22.00 -23.30 -3.21
N GLY A 328 20.79 -22.81 -2.92
CA GLY A 328 19.90 -23.34 -1.88
C GLY A 328 20.27 -22.89 -0.46
N GLN A 329 21.37 -22.17 -0.25
CA GLN A 329 21.76 -21.68 1.07
C GLN A 329 20.97 -20.42 1.46
N PRO A 330 20.68 -20.20 2.76
CA PRO A 330 20.02 -18.99 3.21
C PRO A 330 20.86 -17.74 2.89
N VAL A 331 20.24 -16.71 2.32
CA VAL A 331 20.89 -15.41 2.11
C VAL A 331 21.07 -14.72 3.46
N GLU A 332 22.31 -14.41 3.81
CA GLU A 332 22.62 -13.73 5.06
C GLU A 332 21.95 -12.35 5.15
N ASN A 333 21.65 -11.90 6.37
CA ASN A 333 21.01 -10.60 6.64
C ASN A 333 19.63 -10.41 5.97
N THR A 334 18.87 -11.49 5.79
CA THR A 334 17.48 -11.47 5.27
C THR A 334 16.51 -12.14 6.25
N ASP A 335 16.41 -11.60 7.45
CA ASP A 335 15.78 -12.28 8.57
C ASP A 335 14.30 -11.92 8.74
N PHE A 336 13.44 -12.92 8.56
CA PHE A 336 11.99 -12.79 8.69
C PHE A 336 11.50 -13.64 9.85
N CYS A 337 10.82 -13.04 10.83
CA CYS A 337 10.19 -13.82 11.90
C CYS A 337 8.98 -14.59 11.36
N VAL A 338 8.58 -15.65 12.06
CA VAL A 338 7.43 -16.49 11.70
C VAL A 338 6.15 -15.70 11.47
N THR A 339 5.84 -14.70 12.29
CA THR A 339 4.65 -13.86 12.11
C THR A 339 4.70 -13.12 10.77
N CYS A 340 5.81 -12.44 10.46
CA CYS A 340 5.96 -11.71 9.19
C CYS A 340 5.99 -12.65 7.98
N TYR A 341 6.62 -13.82 8.11
CA TYR A 341 6.63 -14.82 7.04
C TYR A 341 5.22 -15.32 6.72
N HIS A 342 4.47 -15.76 7.72
CA HIS A 342 3.11 -16.27 7.53
C HIS A 342 2.10 -15.18 7.15
N SER A 343 2.36 -13.92 7.52
CA SER A 343 1.43 -12.82 7.28
C SER A 343 1.67 -12.07 5.97
N TYR A 344 2.94 -11.87 5.58
CA TYR A 344 3.29 -11.01 4.44
C TYR A 344 3.80 -11.80 3.24
N ILE A 345 4.48 -12.94 3.45
CA ILE A 345 5.20 -13.67 2.39
C ILE A 345 4.38 -14.87 1.91
N ARG A 346 4.09 -15.82 2.81
CA ARG A 346 3.44 -17.08 2.48
C ARG A 346 2.03 -16.94 1.85
N PRO A 347 1.21 -15.93 2.20
CA PRO A 347 -0.12 -15.76 1.59
C PRO A 347 -0.13 -15.59 0.07
N TRP A 348 0.99 -15.18 -0.53
CA TRP A 348 1.14 -15.08 -2.00
C TRP A 348 1.26 -16.44 -2.70
N GLY A 349 1.32 -17.54 -1.95
CA GLY A 349 1.22 -18.90 -2.45
C GLY A 349 2.56 -19.64 -2.59
N PRO A 350 2.54 -20.82 -3.24
CA PRO A 350 3.67 -21.77 -3.20
C PRO A 350 4.98 -21.24 -3.77
N ALA A 351 4.94 -20.36 -4.78
CA ALA A 351 6.14 -19.76 -5.35
C ALA A 351 6.89 -18.89 -4.33
N PHE A 352 6.15 -18.12 -3.52
CA PHE A 352 6.73 -17.36 -2.42
C PHE A 352 7.20 -18.30 -1.33
N GLU A 353 6.43 -19.31 -0.94
CA GLU A 353 6.86 -20.29 0.08
C GLU A 353 8.19 -20.97 -0.29
N ALA A 354 8.33 -21.42 -1.54
CA ALA A 354 9.53 -22.10 -2.04
C ALA A 354 10.79 -21.22 -2.08
N ALA A 355 10.62 -19.88 -2.15
CA ALA A 355 11.73 -18.94 -2.17
C ALA A 355 12.37 -18.71 -0.80
N PHE A 356 11.84 -19.29 0.28
CA PHE A 356 12.37 -19.13 1.63
C PHE A 356 12.76 -20.48 2.23
N VAL A 357 13.60 -20.41 3.26
CA VAL A 357 14.04 -21.54 4.06
C VAL A 357 13.89 -21.19 5.53
N GLN A 358 13.32 -22.11 6.29
CA GLN A 358 13.29 -22.00 7.75
C GLN A 358 14.70 -22.23 8.28
N LEU A 359 15.11 -21.40 9.23
CA LEU A 359 16.40 -21.52 9.90
C LEU A 359 16.32 -22.49 11.07
N PRO A 360 17.43 -23.19 11.39
CA PRO A 360 17.51 -23.93 12.63
C PRO A 360 17.34 -22.97 13.83
N PRO A 361 16.87 -23.48 14.99
CA PRO A 361 16.79 -22.69 16.20
C PRO A 361 18.12 -22.01 16.53
N PHE A 362 18.08 -20.72 16.85
CA PHE A 362 19.26 -19.96 17.24
C PHE A 362 19.67 -20.28 18.69
N PRO A 363 20.91 -19.94 19.10
CA PRO A 363 21.31 -20.04 20.49
C PRO A 363 20.31 -19.32 21.41
N PRO A 364 19.81 -19.99 22.46
CA PRO A 364 18.79 -19.43 23.34
C PRO A 364 19.14 -18.05 23.87
N GLY A 365 18.16 -17.17 23.94
CA GLY A 365 18.33 -15.80 24.41
C GLY A 365 18.97 -14.84 23.41
N THR A 366 19.35 -15.26 22.21
CA THR A 366 19.83 -14.33 21.17
C THR A 366 18.65 -13.55 20.59
N ALA A 367 18.67 -12.23 20.73
CA ALA A 367 17.69 -11.36 20.09
C ALA A 367 18.05 -11.14 18.61
N ARG A 368 17.08 -11.26 17.71
CA ARG A 368 17.26 -10.91 16.30
C ARG A 368 16.17 -9.96 15.83
N LEU A 369 16.50 -9.14 14.84
CA LEU A 369 15.58 -8.18 14.24
C LEU A 369 14.93 -8.79 13.01
N CYS A 370 13.64 -8.54 12.85
CA CYS A 370 12.91 -8.90 11.64
C CYS A 370 12.99 -7.75 10.63
N ASP A 371 13.33 -8.04 9.39
CA ASP A 371 13.43 -7.05 8.31
C ASP A 371 12.06 -6.51 7.87
N LEU A 372 10.98 -7.22 8.20
CA LEU A 372 9.60 -6.80 7.99
C LEU A 372 8.91 -6.29 9.27
N CYS A 373 9.66 -6.08 10.36
CA CYS A 373 9.11 -5.40 11.54
C CYS A 373 8.83 -3.94 11.19
N VAL A 374 7.63 -3.43 11.44
CA VAL A 374 7.25 -2.03 11.11
C VAL A 374 8.19 -0.99 11.74
N GLY A 375 8.82 -1.30 12.88
CA GLY A 375 9.82 -0.42 13.51
C GLY A 375 11.22 -0.49 12.89
N ASN A 376 11.48 -1.38 11.94
CA ASN A 376 12.75 -1.49 11.23
C ASN A 376 12.78 -0.53 10.03
N ALA A 377 13.92 0.14 9.82
CA ALA A 377 14.12 1.16 8.79
C ALA A 377 13.83 0.68 7.36
N ARG A 378 14.07 -0.61 7.05
CA ARG A 378 13.84 -1.19 5.72
C ARG A 378 12.45 -1.75 5.49
N SER A 379 11.66 -1.93 6.55
CA SER A 379 10.42 -2.68 6.48
C SER A 379 9.45 -2.12 5.44
N SER A 380 9.30 -0.79 5.39
CA SER A 380 8.41 -0.14 4.42
C SER A 380 8.84 -0.37 2.97
N THR A 381 10.15 -0.26 2.67
CA THR A 381 10.69 -0.53 1.33
C THR A 381 10.53 -2.00 0.96
N TYR A 382 10.82 -2.90 1.88
CA TYR A 382 10.68 -4.34 1.66
C TYR A 382 9.22 -4.74 1.44
N LEU A 383 8.28 -4.23 2.25
CA LEU A 383 6.85 -4.47 2.06
C LEU A 383 6.36 -3.94 0.71
N LYS A 384 6.83 -2.76 0.26
CA LYS A 384 6.50 -2.23 -1.08
C LYS A 384 7.00 -3.14 -2.21
N LYS A 385 8.24 -3.64 -2.10
CA LYS A 385 8.80 -4.56 -3.10
C LYS A 385 8.13 -5.93 -3.06
N LEU A 386 7.75 -6.40 -1.87
CA LEU A 386 7.00 -7.64 -1.68
C LEU A 386 5.62 -7.54 -2.32
N LEU A 387 4.92 -6.42 -2.13
CA LEU A 387 3.66 -6.15 -2.81
C LEU A 387 3.84 -6.11 -4.32
N LYS A 388 4.85 -5.38 -4.82
CA LYS A 388 5.17 -5.34 -6.26
C LYS A 388 5.44 -6.73 -6.83
N ALA A 389 6.15 -7.58 -6.08
CA ALA A 389 6.38 -8.97 -6.43
C ALA A 389 5.09 -9.77 -6.48
N GLY A 390 4.25 -9.65 -5.46
CA GLY A 390 2.98 -10.37 -5.34
C GLY A 390 2.02 -10.09 -6.50
N ILE A 391 1.95 -8.83 -6.95
CA ILE A 391 1.05 -8.39 -8.05
C ILE A 391 1.63 -8.57 -9.45
N ALA A 392 2.94 -8.83 -9.55
CA ALA A 392 3.55 -9.01 -10.85
C ALA A 392 3.15 -10.38 -11.43
N THR A 393 2.73 -10.41 -12.69
CA THR A 393 2.50 -11.70 -13.37
C THR A 393 3.83 -12.34 -13.74
N GLY A 394 4.29 -13.27 -12.90
CA GLY A 394 5.45 -14.09 -13.15
C GLY A 394 5.21 -15.17 -14.21
N PRO A 395 6.26 -15.96 -14.56
CA PRO A 395 6.18 -16.97 -15.63
C PRO A 395 5.12 -18.05 -15.41
N SER A 396 4.77 -18.34 -14.15
CA SER A 396 3.75 -19.31 -13.76
C SER A 396 2.32 -18.72 -13.73
N GLY A 397 2.15 -17.44 -14.07
CA GLY A 397 0.89 -16.72 -13.87
C GLY A 397 0.61 -16.35 -12.41
N GLN A 398 1.56 -16.60 -11.50
CA GLN A 398 1.52 -16.17 -10.09
C GLN A 398 2.49 -15.00 -9.86
N GLY A 399 2.47 -14.40 -8.67
CA GLY A 399 3.39 -13.34 -8.26
C GLY A 399 4.86 -13.66 -8.55
N ASP A 400 5.64 -12.66 -8.98
CA ASP A 400 7.07 -12.76 -9.25
C ASP A 400 7.91 -12.42 -8.01
N VAL A 401 8.14 -13.41 -7.15
CA VAL A 401 9.01 -13.30 -5.97
C VAL A 401 10.42 -12.84 -6.31
N GLY A 402 10.88 -13.00 -7.57
CA GLY A 402 12.18 -12.53 -8.03
C GLY A 402 12.39 -11.03 -7.81
N ILE A 403 11.35 -10.22 -8.00
CA ILE A 403 11.38 -8.77 -7.76
C ILE A 403 11.74 -8.44 -6.31
N PHE A 404 11.17 -9.18 -5.36
CA PHE A 404 11.46 -9.01 -3.93
C PHE A 404 12.83 -9.61 -3.59
N ALA A 405 13.10 -10.82 -4.07
CA ALA A 405 14.32 -11.56 -3.79
C ALA A 405 15.58 -10.82 -4.26
N GLU A 406 15.57 -10.26 -5.48
CA GLU A 406 16.67 -9.46 -6.01
C GLU A 406 16.90 -8.22 -5.15
N HIS A 407 15.83 -7.48 -4.85
CA HIS A 407 15.94 -6.26 -4.07
C HIS A 407 16.49 -6.53 -2.66
N VAL A 408 15.95 -7.52 -1.96
CA VAL A 408 16.39 -7.87 -0.61
C VAL A 408 17.82 -8.40 -0.63
N SER A 409 18.19 -9.27 -1.58
CA SER A 409 19.55 -9.82 -1.67
C SER A 409 20.61 -8.73 -1.88
N VAL A 410 20.30 -7.70 -2.66
CA VAL A 410 21.20 -6.55 -2.85
C VAL A 410 21.31 -5.74 -1.55
N HIS A 411 20.19 -5.46 -0.89
CA HIS A 411 20.17 -4.55 0.26
C HIS A 411 20.59 -5.19 1.58
N ALA A 412 20.47 -6.52 1.71
CA ALA A 412 20.78 -7.27 2.94
C ALA A 412 22.15 -6.91 3.53
N SER A 413 23.16 -6.79 2.67
CA SER A 413 24.54 -6.50 3.07
C SER A 413 24.92 -5.01 2.99
N ILE A 414 24.02 -4.16 2.49
CA ILE A 414 24.25 -2.73 2.41
C ILE A 414 23.95 -2.12 3.79
N PRO A 415 24.76 -1.21 4.33
CA PRO A 415 24.41 -0.47 5.54
C PRO A 415 23.31 0.56 5.28
N LEU A 416 22.41 0.76 6.26
CA LEU A 416 21.37 1.79 6.18
C LEU A 416 21.97 3.18 5.94
N CYS A 417 21.27 3.99 5.16
CA CYS A 417 21.58 5.39 4.96
C CYS A 417 21.59 6.11 6.32
N THR A 418 22.70 6.79 6.61
CA THR A 418 22.88 7.53 7.85
C THR A 418 21.99 8.78 7.94
N THR A 419 21.26 9.09 6.86
CA THR A 419 20.39 10.25 6.65
C THR A 419 21.11 11.55 6.98
N THR A 420 21.01 11.98 8.23
CA THR A 420 21.59 13.20 8.75
C THR A 420 23.01 13.02 9.25
N LYS A 421 23.47 11.82 9.63
CA LYS A 421 24.85 11.67 10.13
C LYS A 421 25.84 11.62 8.97
N ALA A 422 27.04 12.16 9.21
CA ALA A 422 28.17 12.01 8.30
C ALA A 422 28.37 10.54 7.94
N VAL A 423 28.67 10.29 6.67
CA VAL A 423 28.98 8.94 6.20
C VAL A 423 30.42 8.64 6.63
N VAL A 424 30.57 7.96 7.76
CA VAL A 424 31.89 7.63 8.28
C VAL A 424 32.46 6.45 7.50
N GLN A 425 33.56 6.69 6.77
CA GLN A 425 34.23 5.64 5.97
C GLN A 425 34.84 4.51 6.80
N SER A 426 35.11 4.73 8.09
CA SER A 426 35.72 3.73 8.97
C SER A 426 34.86 2.47 9.17
N GLU A 427 33.63 2.46 8.65
CA GLU A 427 32.72 1.31 8.64
C GLU A 427 32.73 0.51 7.32
N GLY A 428 33.65 0.79 6.38
CA GLY A 428 33.74 0.04 5.11
C GLY A 428 32.61 0.34 4.10
N ARG A 429 31.89 1.44 4.29
CA ARG A 429 30.76 1.85 3.43
C ARG A 429 31.23 2.33 2.06
N LYS A 430 30.59 1.86 0.99
CA LYS A 430 30.80 2.43 -0.35
C LYS A 430 30.02 3.73 -0.51
N CYS A 431 30.60 4.67 -1.25
CA CYS A 431 29.96 5.94 -1.59
C CYS A 431 30.10 6.19 -3.08
N TYR A 432 29.15 6.92 -3.63
CA TYR A 432 29.01 7.21 -5.05
C TYR A 432 28.80 8.70 -5.24
N GLY A 433 29.16 9.25 -6.40
CA GLY A 433 28.86 10.63 -6.75
C GLY A 433 30.04 11.39 -7.34
N THR A 434 29.95 12.71 -7.31
CA THR A 434 30.98 13.65 -7.77
C THR A 434 31.63 14.36 -6.58
N GLU A 435 32.60 15.24 -6.79
CA GLU A 435 33.21 16.00 -5.69
C GLU A 435 32.21 16.82 -4.84
N GLU A 436 31.04 17.11 -5.41
CA GLU A 436 29.99 17.96 -4.83
C GLU A 436 28.79 17.15 -4.33
N ILE A 437 28.60 15.95 -4.88
CA ILE A 437 27.48 15.07 -4.60
C ILE A 437 28.01 13.81 -3.93
N LEU A 438 27.57 13.56 -2.69
CA LEU A 438 27.80 12.27 -2.03
C LEU A 438 26.49 11.51 -1.96
N ILE A 439 26.52 10.26 -2.43
CA ILE A 439 25.41 9.32 -2.39
C ILE A 439 25.91 8.08 -1.63
N CYS A 440 25.26 7.72 -0.53
CA CYS A 440 25.62 6.49 0.19
C CYS A 440 25.22 5.24 -0.62
N GLU A 441 25.80 4.09 -0.28
CA GLU A 441 25.52 2.82 -0.96
C GLU A 441 24.01 2.51 -1.06
N GLU A 442 23.25 2.67 0.03
CA GLU A 442 21.79 2.42 0.01
C GLU A 442 21.06 3.34 -0.98
N CYS A 443 21.25 4.66 -0.90
CA CYS A 443 20.61 5.58 -1.83
C CYS A 443 21.06 5.39 -3.28
N PHE A 444 22.29 4.92 -3.51
CA PHE A 444 22.74 4.59 -4.85
C PHE A 444 21.94 3.41 -5.43
N TYR A 445 21.79 2.32 -4.66
CA TYR A 445 21.06 1.14 -5.13
C TYR A 445 19.54 1.35 -5.18
N ASP A 446 18.98 2.17 -4.29
CA ASP A 446 17.54 2.44 -4.26
C ASP A 446 17.08 3.46 -5.31
N ILE A 447 17.87 4.50 -5.57
CA ILE A 447 17.41 5.68 -6.33
C ILE A 447 18.21 5.83 -7.63
N VAL A 448 19.54 5.83 -7.54
CA VAL A 448 20.41 6.16 -8.68
C VAL A 448 20.48 5.01 -9.68
N ARG A 449 20.77 3.79 -9.22
CA ARG A 449 20.94 2.62 -10.08
C ARG A 449 19.66 2.27 -10.88
N PRO A 450 18.45 2.36 -10.31
CA PRO A 450 17.21 2.14 -11.06
C PRO A 450 16.81 3.34 -11.93
N SER A 451 17.37 4.53 -11.70
CA SER A 451 17.07 5.70 -12.52
C SER A 451 17.60 5.54 -13.94
N SER A 452 16.93 6.18 -14.89
CA SER A 452 17.35 6.19 -16.30
C SER A 452 18.48 7.20 -16.59
N TYR A 453 19.26 7.55 -15.57
CA TYR A 453 20.35 8.50 -15.70
C TYR A 453 21.45 7.91 -16.61
N PRO A 454 21.80 8.55 -17.73
CA PRO A 454 22.61 7.94 -18.78
C PRO A 454 24.11 7.86 -18.44
N HIS A 455 24.56 8.58 -17.42
CA HIS A 455 25.98 8.61 -17.05
C HIS A 455 26.26 7.75 -15.82
N PRO A 456 27.29 6.88 -15.86
CA PRO A 456 27.68 6.10 -14.69
C PRO A 456 28.14 7.05 -13.59
N ILE A 457 27.53 6.93 -12.42
CA ILE A 457 27.99 7.64 -11.22
C ILE A 457 29.14 6.85 -10.60
N PRO A 458 30.37 7.41 -10.56
CA PRO A 458 31.53 6.67 -10.09
C PRO A 458 31.44 6.42 -8.59
N GLN A 459 32.01 5.30 -8.15
CA GLN A 459 32.34 5.10 -6.75
C GLN A 459 33.42 6.10 -6.36
N ARG A 460 33.26 6.78 -5.22
CA ARG A 460 34.24 7.72 -4.69
C ARG A 460 34.45 7.55 -3.20
N LEU A 461 35.56 8.09 -2.72
CA LEU A 461 35.78 8.25 -1.29
C LEU A 461 34.96 9.44 -0.78
N SER A 462 34.32 9.25 0.38
CA SER A 462 33.70 10.34 1.14
C SER A 462 34.80 11.18 1.77
N LYS A 463 34.65 12.50 1.72
CA LYS A 463 35.45 13.39 2.56
C LYS A 463 34.92 13.33 4.00
N VAL A 464 35.73 13.81 4.94
CA VAL A 464 35.34 13.91 6.35
C VAL A 464 34.05 14.76 6.45
N ASP A 465 33.10 14.30 7.24
CA ASP A 465 31.81 14.96 7.51
C ASP A 465 30.85 15.14 6.31
N GLU A 466 31.11 14.51 5.16
CA GLU A 466 30.14 14.51 4.06
C GLU A 466 28.92 13.63 4.39
N ARG A 467 27.75 14.08 3.93
CA ARG A 467 26.46 13.43 4.16
C ARG A 467 25.86 13.01 2.82
N CYS A 468 25.12 11.90 2.81
CA CYS A 468 24.36 11.51 1.63
C CYS A 468 23.39 12.64 1.26
N ILE A 469 23.29 13.03 -0.01
CA ILE A 469 22.40 14.13 -0.42
C ILE A 469 20.98 13.65 -0.72
N LEU A 470 20.80 12.38 -1.11
CA LEU A 470 19.51 11.82 -1.55
C LEU A 470 18.62 11.31 -0.40
N TRP A 471 18.88 11.78 0.83
CA TRP A 471 18.08 11.40 1.99
C TRP A 471 16.74 12.14 2.05
N GLY A 472 16.67 13.37 1.56
CA GLY A 472 15.47 14.20 1.59
C GLY A 472 14.56 14.00 0.37
N SER A 473 13.24 14.18 0.55
CA SER A 473 12.25 14.14 -0.53
C SER A 473 12.59 15.11 -1.67
N ASP A 474 12.95 16.35 -1.33
CA ASP A 474 13.18 17.41 -2.31
C ASP A 474 14.38 17.11 -3.21
N THR A 475 15.45 16.57 -2.61
CA THR A 475 16.65 16.14 -3.33
C THR A 475 16.40 14.93 -4.22
N ARG A 476 15.46 14.05 -3.85
CA ARG A 476 15.04 12.93 -4.68
C ARG A 476 14.23 13.41 -5.89
N ALA A 477 13.29 14.33 -5.68
CA ALA A 477 12.55 14.95 -6.77
C ALA A 477 13.49 15.66 -7.78
N LEU A 478 14.50 16.38 -7.28
CA LEU A 478 15.53 16.99 -8.14
C LEU A 478 16.36 15.94 -8.91
N TRP A 479 16.66 14.79 -8.29
CA TRP A 479 17.34 13.69 -8.97
C TRP A 479 16.48 13.09 -10.09
N ASP A 480 15.19 12.88 -9.83
CA ASP A 480 14.26 12.34 -10.81
C ASP A 480 14.09 13.29 -12.01
N ASP A 481 13.95 14.60 -11.74
CA ASP A 481 13.94 15.64 -12.77
C ASP A 481 15.23 15.63 -13.62
N ALA A 482 16.39 15.48 -12.98
CA ALA A 482 17.68 15.39 -13.67
C ALA A 482 17.79 14.12 -14.53
N SER A 483 17.34 12.98 -14.01
CA SER A 483 17.30 11.71 -14.72
C SER A 483 16.42 11.78 -15.96
N LEU A 484 15.23 12.35 -15.85
CA LEU A 484 14.30 12.52 -16.98
C LEU A 484 14.82 13.52 -18.02
N SER A 485 15.47 14.61 -17.58
CA SER A 485 16.01 15.64 -18.47
C SER A 485 17.19 15.12 -19.29
N ALA A 486 18.07 14.31 -18.68
CA ALA A 486 19.21 13.69 -19.34
C ALA A 486 18.80 12.70 -20.44
N ILE A 487 17.64 12.06 -20.32
CA ILE A 487 17.05 11.22 -21.38
C ILE A 487 16.57 12.07 -22.56
N LYS A 488 15.90 13.20 -22.27
CA LYS A 488 15.32 14.08 -23.30
C LYS A 488 16.39 14.85 -24.08
N HIS A 489 17.52 15.16 -23.45
CA HIS A 489 18.64 15.87 -24.06
C HIS A 489 19.95 15.12 -23.82
N PRO A 490 20.24 14.03 -24.56
CA PRO A 490 21.57 13.44 -24.56
C PRO A 490 22.56 14.54 -24.94
N LEU A 491 23.66 14.67 -24.19
CA LEU A 491 24.67 15.74 -24.26
C LEU A 491 25.33 15.96 -25.65
N GLY A 492 24.85 15.30 -26.72
CA GLY A 492 25.27 15.51 -28.11
C GLY A 492 24.38 16.42 -28.97
N SER A 493 23.32 17.05 -28.44
CA SER A 493 22.36 17.83 -29.28
C SER A 493 22.30 19.35 -29.03
N LEU A 494 23.10 19.89 -28.10
CA LEU A 494 23.05 21.31 -27.77
C LEU A 494 24.21 22.07 -28.42
N SER A 495 23.99 22.59 -29.63
CA SER A 495 24.67 23.82 -30.04
C SER A 495 24.06 24.99 -29.27
N PRO A 496 24.85 25.80 -28.55
CA PRO A 496 24.30 26.90 -27.76
C PRO A 496 23.76 27.99 -28.69
N SER A 497 22.44 28.24 -28.62
CA SER A 497 21.83 29.44 -29.20
C SER A 497 22.07 30.63 -28.25
N PRO A 498 22.56 31.80 -28.70
CA PRO A 498 23.10 32.83 -27.81
C PRO A 498 22.07 33.73 -27.09
N SER A 499 20.77 33.41 -27.08
CA SER A 499 19.73 34.42 -26.77
C SER A 499 18.72 34.08 -25.67
N ASN A 500 18.98 33.09 -24.82
CA ASN A 500 18.15 32.87 -23.64
C ASN A 500 19.00 32.32 -22.48
N PRO A 501 19.03 32.93 -21.28
CA PRO A 501 19.63 32.28 -20.13
C PRO A 501 18.82 31.03 -19.82
N ASN A 502 19.29 29.88 -20.31
CA ASN A 502 18.65 28.60 -20.05
C ASN A 502 18.48 28.44 -18.53
N PRO A 503 17.30 27.98 -18.05
CA PRO A 503 17.16 27.63 -16.65
C PRO A 503 18.28 26.65 -16.27
N PRO A 504 18.84 26.74 -15.05
CA PRO A 504 19.93 25.87 -14.65
C PRO A 504 19.51 24.41 -14.83
N ASP A 505 20.35 23.66 -15.54
CA ASP A 505 20.19 22.22 -15.73
C ASP A 505 19.89 21.54 -14.38
N PRO A 506 18.95 20.59 -14.28
CA PRO A 506 18.54 20.02 -13.00
C PRO A 506 19.69 19.43 -12.17
N LEU A 507 20.76 18.92 -12.80
CA LEU A 507 21.94 18.48 -12.08
C LEU A 507 22.65 19.65 -11.38
N SER A 508 22.68 20.83 -12.00
CA SER A 508 23.20 22.06 -11.38
C SER A 508 22.35 22.49 -10.19
N LYS A 509 21.01 22.34 -10.26
CA LYS A 509 20.11 22.59 -9.11
C LYS A 509 20.37 21.61 -7.97
N LEU A 510 20.57 20.32 -8.29
CA LEU A 510 20.93 19.31 -7.31
C LEU A 510 22.28 19.60 -6.65
N THR A 511 23.31 19.97 -7.43
CA THR A 511 24.61 20.43 -6.92
C THR A 511 24.45 21.65 -6.01
N MET A 512 23.67 22.65 -6.41
CA MET A 512 23.41 23.82 -5.57
C MET A 512 22.76 23.43 -4.24
N LYS A 513 21.76 22.55 -4.27
CA LYS A 513 21.09 22.05 -3.08
C LYS A 513 22.03 21.22 -2.20
N ALA A 514 22.89 20.40 -2.81
CA ALA A 514 23.93 19.64 -2.10
C ALA A 514 24.89 20.57 -1.34
N ARG A 515 25.39 21.62 -2.00
CA ARG A 515 26.24 22.64 -1.37
C ARG A 515 25.52 23.39 -0.25
N GLU A 516 24.25 23.74 -0.44
CA GLU A 516 23.41 24.38 0.58
C GLU A 516 23.26 23.48 1.81
N ILE A 517 22.90 22.21 1.61
CA ILE A 517 22.73 21.22 2.68
C ILE A 517 24.04 21.03 3.46
N GLN A 518 25.16 20.83 2.75
CA GLN A 518 26.47 20.68 3.38
C GLN A 518 26.87 21.94 4.17
N GLY A 519 26.64 23.13 3.60
CA GLY A 519 26.92 24.41 4.26
C GLY A 519 26.04 24.66 5.51
N ASN A 520 24.77 24.28 5.46
CA ASN A 520 23.85 24.40 6.60
C ASN A 520 24.24 23.46 7.75
N PHE A 521 24.70 22.25 7.43
CA PHE A 521 25.17 21.31 8.46
C PHE A 521 26.51 21.71 9.07
N ALA A 522 27.45 22.24 8.29
CA ALA A 522 28.69 22.80 8.85
C ALA A 522 28.41 23.91 9.88
N LYS A 523 27.35 24.71 9.66
CA LYS A 523 26.87 25.71 10.63
C LYS A 523 26.10 25.10 11.80
N ALA A 524 25.31 24.06 11.55
CA ALA A 524 24.52 23.38 12.56
C ALA A 524 25.35 22.52 13.51
N ASP A 525 26.48 21.93 13.09
CA ASP A 525 27.35 21.15 13.98
C ASP A 525 28.05 22.06 15.01
N GLN A 526 28.34 23.33 14.67
CA GLN A 526 28.82 24.34 15.64
C GLN A 526 27.76 24.70 16.69
N HIS A 527 26.50 24.92 16.27
CA HIS A 527 25.41 25.29 17.18
C HIS A 527 24.83 24.06 17.94
N GLY A 528 24.89 22.89 17.32
CA GLY A 528 24.45 21.60 17.84
C GLY A 528 25.38 21.04 18.91
N LEU A 529 26.70 21.30 18.83
CA LEU A 529 27.63 21.02 19.93
C LEU A 529 27.33 21.87 21.18
N GLU A 530 26.90 23.12 20.97
CA GLU A 530 26.53 24.05 22.05
C GLU A 530 25.17 23.67 22.68
N MET A 531 24.18 23.28 21.85
CA MET A 531 22.89 22.74 22.33
C MET A 531 23.02 21.35 22.95
N ALA A 532 23.86 20.46 22.43
CA ALA A 532 24.09 19.14 23.02
C ALA A 532 24.75 19.26 24.40
N ARG A 533 25.66 20.23 24.59
CA ARG A 533 26.23 20.55 25.91
C ARG A 533 25.16 21.04 26.90
N ASN A 534 24.21 21.85 26.44
CA ASN A 534 23.09 22.33 27.26
C ASN A 534 22.03 21.25 27.53
N ASN A 535 21.77 20.37 26.56
CA ASN A 535 20.82 19.27 26.69
C ASN A 535 21.36 18.10 27.52
N LEU A 536 22.68 17.86 27.51
CA LEU A 536 23.32 16.90 28.44
C LEU A 536 23.21 17.38 29.89
N MET A 537 23.26 18.70 30.11
CA MET A 537 23.05 19.33 31.42
C MET A 537 21.58 19.20 31.88
N LEU A 538 20.60 19.37 30.98
CA LEU A 538 19.18 19.17 31.25
C LEU A 538 18.78 17.69 31.43
N ALA A 539 19.39 16.78 30.66
CA ALA A 539 19.14 15.34 30.78
C ALA A 539 19.67 14.77 32.12
N ASN A 540 20.81 15.29 32.62
CA ASN A 540 21.29 14.98 33.97
C ASN A 540 20.37 15.53 35.07
N GLN A 541 19.73 16.69 34.85
CA GLN A 541 18.71 17.22 35.77
C GLN A 541 17.42 16.39 35.74
N PHE A 542 17.01 15.91 34.56
CA PHE A 542 15.83 15.05 34.40
C PHE A 542 16.07 13.65 35.00
N ALA A 543 17.21 13.02 34.78
CA ALA A 543 17.54 11.71 35.35
C ALA A 543 17.56 11.71 36.89
N ASN A 544 17.96 12.83 37.51
CA ASN A 544 17.87 13.04 38.96
C ASN A 544 16.43 13.20 39.45
N ALA A 545 15.52 13.74 38.62
CA ALA A 545 14.09 13.87 38.95
C ALA A 545 13.31 12.56 38.73
N THR A 546 13.60 11.78 37.68
CA THR A 546 12.92 10.51 37.41
C THR A 546 13.31 9.41 38.41
N SER A 547 14.55 9.45 38.92
CA SER A 547 14.99 8.56 39.99
C SER A 547 14.24 8.80 41.31
N ALA A 548 13.75 10.02 41.55
CA ALA A 548 12.91 10.34 42.71
C ALA A 548 11.45 9.89 42.55
N LEU A 549 10.96 9.72 41.31
CA LEU A 549 9.57 9.31 41.02
C LEU A 549 9.38 7.79 40.95
N MET A 550 10.40 7.01 40.57
CA MET A 550 10.29 5.54 40.52
C MET A 550 10.38 4.87 41.91
N TRP A 551 10.88 5.56 42.95
CA TRP A 551 10.92 5.03 44.32
C TRP A 551 9.57 5.04 45.05
N ASN A 552 8.53 5.70 44.51
CA ASN A 552 7.20 5.78 45.12
C ASN A 552 6.19 4.72 44.62
N ARG A 553 6.63 3.74 43.81
CA ARG A 553 5.75 2.68 43.27
C ARG A 553 5.91 1.31 43.94
N HIS A 554 6.75 1.24 44.99
CA HIS A 554 6.93 0.05 45.82
C HIS A 554 6.67 0.32 47.31
N TRP A 555 5.60 1.07 47.59
CA TRP A 555 4.89 1.07 48.87
C TRP A 555 3.38 1.02 48.61
#